data_AF-A0A1G2BUC3-F1
#
_entry.id   AF-A0A1G2BUC3-F1
#
_cell.length_a   1.000
_cell.length_b   1.000
_cell.length_c   1.000
_cell.angle_alpha   90.00
_cell.angle_beta   90.00
_cell.angle_gamma   90.00
#
_symmetry.space_group_name_H-M   'P 1'
#
loop_
_entity.id
_entity.type
_entity.pdbx_description
1 polymer ?
#
loop_
_entity_poly.entity_id
_entity_poly.type
_entity_poly.pdbx_seq_one_letter_code
_entity_poly.pdbx_strand_id
1 'polypeptide(L)'
;MKINKRITDTYCRTFAVEKSGLVAISVSARCQSKKQLKSNTDEDLRVEINRAPFRELPPEKNIQQFNLPCTFNGSQLRGLKKTVTFLTVLEKGEHEIRLIPKRKSTPAALSRNMRVLSRPLQKSLALTRQ
;
A
#
# COMPACT_ATOMS: atom_id res chain seq x y z
N MET A 1 0.01 -8.12 11.30
CA MET A 1 -1.46 -8.23 11.12
C MET A 1 -1.76 -8.72 9.69
N LYS A 2 -2.73 -9.62 9.47
CA LYS A 2 -3.08 -10.11 8.12
C LYS A 2 -4.53 -9.72 7.81
N ILE A 3 -4.75 -9.03 6.70
CA ILE A 3 -6.09 -8.64 6.25
C ILE A 3 -6.37 -9.42 4.95
N ASN A 4 -7.39 -10.27 4.97
CA ASN A 4 -7.87 -10.97 3.77
C ASN A 4 -9.21 -10.37 3.36
N LYS A 5 -9.18 -9.20 2.73
CA LYS A 5 -10.38 -8.46 2.31
C LYS A 5 -10.22 -7.96 0.87
N ARG A 6 -11.32 -8.05 0.11
CA ARG A 6 -11.46 -7.41 -1.19
C ARG A 6 -11.69 -5.91 -1.01
N ILE A 7 -10.90 -5.08 -1.67
CA ILE A 7 -10.98 -3.61 -1.58
C ILE A 7 -11.65 -3.09 -2.85
N THR A 8 -12.94 -2.76 -2.77
CA THR A 8 -13.72 -2.14 -3.87
C THR A 8 -13.84 -0.63 -3.71
N ASP A 9 -13.81 -0.17 -2.46
CA ASP A 9 -13.92 1.22 -2.06
C ASP A 9 -12.73 1.56 -1.15
N THR A 10 -12.56 2.86 -0.86
CA THR A 10 -11.51 3.31 0.05
C THR A 10 -11.64 2.57 1.39
N TYR A 11 -10.59 1.84 1.75
CA TYR A 11 -10.51 1.16 3.03
C TYR A 11 -9.53 1.89 3.93
N CYS A 12 -10.02 2.31 5.09
CA CYS A 12 -9.22 2.95 6.13
C CYS A 12 -9.02 1.97 7.29
N ARG A 13 -7.81 1.96 7.85
CA ARG A 13 -7.50 1.24 9.08
C ARG A 13 -6.56 2.05 9.95
N THR A 14 -6.91 2.18 11.23
CA THR A 14 -6.03 2.78 12.23
C THR A 14 -5.11 1.73 12.85
N PHE A 15 -3.93 2.18 13.25
CA PHE A 15 -2.96 1.41 14.02
C PHE A 15 -2.19 2.33 14.95
N ALA A 16 -1.80 1.83 16.13
CA ALA A 16 -1.00 2.58 17.09
C ALA A 16 0.49 2.26 16.90
N VAL A 17 1.33 3.28 17.08
CA VAL A 17 2.78 3.19 17.20
C VAL A 17 3.15 3.53 18.63
N GLU A 18 3.80 2.61 19.33
CA GLU A 18 4.12 2.75 20.76
C GLU A 18 5.30 3.70 21.03
N LYS A 19 6.22 3.81 20.07
CA LYS A 19 7.44 4.62 20.15
C LYS A 19 7.68 5.31 18.83
N SER A 20 7.96 6.60 18.87
CA SER A 20 8.38 7.37 17.69
C SER A 20 9.62 6.74 17.06
N GLY A 21 9.67 6.66 15.74
CA GLY A 21 10.86 6.17 15.04
C GLY A 21 10.59 5.68 13.62
N LEU A 22 11.62 5.08 13.02
CA LEU A 22 11.56 4.49 11.69
C LEU A 22 10.74 3.20 11.71
N VAL A 23 9.69 3.17 10.89
CA VAL A 23 8.79 2.04 10.75
C VAL A 23 8.83 1.53 9.32
N ALA A 24 8.88 0.22 9.17
CA ALA A 24 8.62 -0.45 7.90
C ALA A 24 7.17 -0.92 7.86
N ILE A 25 6.41 -0.47 6.86
CA ILE A 25 5.03 -0.89 6.61
C ILE A 25 5.00 -1.62 5.27
N SER A 26 4.93 -2.95 5.31
CA SER A 26 4.74 -3.74 4.09
C SER A 26 3.26 -3.84 3.73
N VAL A 27 2.90 -3.67 2.47
CA VAL A 27 1.56 -3.94 1.95
C VAL A 27 1.70 -4.92 0.81
N SER A 28 1.00 -6.05 0.89
CA SER A 28 0.87 -6.97 -0.22
C SER A 28 -0.50 -6.83 -0.89
N ALA A 29 -0.57 -6.88 -2.20
CA ALA A 29 -1.85 -6.96 -2.89
C ALA A 29 -1.72 -7.73 -4.20
N ARG A 30 -2.86 -8.18 -4.70
CA ARG A 30 -3.03 -8.67 -6.07
C ARG A 30 -3.96 -7.70 -6.78
N CYS A 31 -3.74 -7.47 -8.06
CA CYS A 31 -4.62 -6.67 -8.87
C CYS A 31 -4.79 -7.39 -10.20
N GLN A 32 -6.03 -7.55 -10.64
CA GLN A 32 -6.36 -8.22 -11.90
C GLN A 32 -6.34 -7.24 -13.05
N SER A 33 -5.95 -7.75 -14.21
CA SER A 33 -6.06 -7.00 -15.46
C SER A 33 -7.49 -6.98 -15.99
N LYS A 34 -7.80 -6.01 -16.85
CA LYS A 34 -9.08 -5.88 -17.54
C LYS A 34 -9.49 -7.15 -18.30
N LYS A 35 -8.50 -7.86 -18.88
CA LYS A 35 -8.71 -9.15 -19.57
C LYS A 35 -9.18 -10.25 -18.61
N GLN A 36 -8.58 -10.33 -17.43
CA GLN A 36 -8.97 -11.31 -16.41
C GLN A 36 -10.34 -11.01 -15.80
N LEU A 37 -10.68 -9.73 -15.72
CA LEU A 37 -11.97 -9.27 -15.22
C LEU A 37 -13.11 -9.31 -16.24
N LYS A 38 -12.80 -9.48 -17.53
CA LYS A 38 -13.75 -9.19 -18.63
C LYS A 38 -14.37 -7.78 -18.46
N SER A 39 -13.51 -6.81 -18.12
CA SER A 39 -13.86 -5.42 -17.81
C SER A 39 -13.18 -4.48 -18.81
N ASN A 40 -13.65 -3.24 -18.91
CA ASN A 40 -12.98 -2.17 -19.68
C ASN A 40 -11.80 -1.54 -18.93
N THR A 41 -11.65 -1.85 -17.64
CA THR A 41 -10.64 -1.26 -16.76
C THR A 41 -9.88 -2.31 -15.95
N ASP A 42 -8.62 -2.02 -15.65
CA ASP A 42 -7.78 -2.79 -14.74
C ASP A 42 -8.10 -2.45 -13.27
N GLU A 43 -7.71 -3.35 -12.37
CA GLU A 43 -7.76 -3.07 -10.94
C GLU A 43 -6.49 -2.34 -10.53
N ASP A 44 -6.59 -1.08 -10.12
CA ASP A 44 -5.43 -0.35 -9.60
C ASP A 44 -5.67 0.01 -8.13
N LEU A 45 -4.61 0.00 -7.33
CA LEU A 45 -4.64 0.33 -5.91
C LEU A 45 -3.46 1.22 -5.54
N ARG A 46 -3.72 2.28 -4.79
CA ARG A 46 -2.68 3.07 -4.12
C ARG A 46 -2.82 3.00 -2.60
N VAL A 47 -1.72 3.30 -1.91
CA VAL A 47 -1.64 3.33 -0.45
C VAL A 47 -1.28 4.74 0.00
N GLU A 48 -1.94 5.21 1.04
CA GLU A 48 -1.58 6.45 1.75
C GLU A 48 -1.40 6.12 3.24
N ILE A 49 -0.44 6.78 3.89
CA ILE A 49 -0.28 6.74 5.35
C ILE A 49 -0.50 8.17 5.86
N ASN A 50 -1.40 8.33 6.84
CA ASN A 50 -1.82 9.64 7.35
C ASN A 50 -2.25 10.61 6.24
N ARG A 51 -2.98 10.10 5.24
CA ARG A 51 -3.44 10.85 4.03
C ARG A 51 -2.31 11.35 3.12
N ALA A 52 -1.06 11.00 3.40
CA ALA A 52 0.07 11.31 2.54
C ALA A 52 0.31 10.18 1.52
N PRO A 53 0.31 10.46 0.21
CA PRO A 53 0.73 9.49 -0.80
C PRO A 53 2.25 9.32 -0.76
N PHE A 54 2.73 8.08 -0.91
CA PHE A 54 4.14 7.81 -1.10
C PHE A 54 4.49 8.02 -2.56
N ARG A 55 5.36 8.98 -2.87
CA ARG A 55 5.89 9.19 -4.22
C ARG A 55 7.13 10.07 -4.19
N GLU A 56 7.81 10.13 -5.32
CA GLU A 56 8.84 11.13 -5.62
C GLU A 56 8.23 12.53 -5.77
N LEU A 57 9.08 13.56 -5.77
CA LEU A 57 8.69 14.97 -5.87
C LEU A 57 7.74 15.18 -7.06
N PRO A 58 6.48 15.59 -6.82
CA PRO A 58 5.53 15.71 -7.91
C PRO A 58 5.77 16.95 -8.76
N PRO A 59 5.42 16.88 -10.05
CA PRO A 59 5.23 18.09 -10.84
C PRO A 59 4.08 18.94 -10.25
N GLU A 60 4.16 20.26 -10.41
CA GLU A 60 3.13 21.20 -9.94
C GLU A 60 1.75 20.95 -10.57
N LYS A 61 1.73 20.41 -11.80
CA LYS A 61 0.53 20.10 -12.58
C LYS A 61 0.50 18.62 -12.98
N ASN A 62 -0.68 18.10 -13.28
CA ASN A 62 -0.90 16.71 -13.75
C ASN A 62 -0.30 15.66 -12.81
N ILE A 63 -0.64 15.83 -11.54
CA ILE A 63 -0.15 15.02 -10.44
C ILE A 63 -0.54 13.55 -10.63
N GLN A 64 0.43 12.70 -11.00
CA GLN A 64 0.22 11.27 -11.16
C GLN A 64 0.02 10.59 -9.79
N GLN A 65 -1.07 9.84 -9.65
CA GLN A 65 -1.45 9.15 -8.40
C GLN A 65 -1.46 7.61 -8.52
N PHE A 66 -1.38 7.09 -9.74
CA PHE A 66 -1.38 5.67 -10.08
C PHE A 66 -0.30 5.37 -11.11
N ASN A 67 0.03 4.09 -11.33
CA ASN A 67 1.12 3.65 -12.21
C ASN A 67 2.51 4.12 -11.73
N LEU A 68 2.66 4.24 -10.41
CA LEU A 68 3.93 4.53 -9.74
C LEU A 68 4.53 3.23 -9.18
N PRO A 69 5.85 3.18 -8.91
CA PRO A 69 6.51 2.01 -8.32
C PRO A 69 5.88 1.54 -7.01
N CYS A 70 5.39 2.48 -6.20
CA CYS A 70 4.74 2.25 -4.91
C CYS A 70 3.25 1.85 -4.99
N THR A 71 2.65 1.87 -6.19
CA THR A 71 1.26 1.49 -6.42
C THR A 71 1.13 0.07 -6.98
N PHE A 72 -0.09 -0.47 -6.98
CA PHE A 72 -0.43 -1.76 -7.56
C PHE A 72 -1.25 -1.51 -8.83
N ASN A 73 -0.75 -1.97 -9.98
CA ASN A 73 -1.41 -1.79 -11.27
C ASN A 73 -1.86 -3.14 -11.83
N GLY A 74 -3.14 -3.28 -12.17
CA GLY A 74 -3.72 -4.55 -12.60
C GLY A 74 -3.22 -5.04 -13.95
N SER A 75 -2.94 -4.12 -14.88
CA SER A 75 -2.40 -4.45 -16.21
C SER A 75 -0.98 -5.04 -16.13
N GLN A 76 -0.19 -4.60 -15.15
CA GLN A 76 1.17 -5.06 -14.87
C GLN A 76 1.16 -6.31 -13.99
N LEU A 77 0.36 -6.34 -12.92
CA LEU A 77 0.35 -7.44 -11.96
C LEU A 77 -0.37 -8.68 -12.50
N ARG A 78 -1.41 -8.53 -13.32
CA ARG A 78 -2.14 -9.65 -13.93
C ARG A 78 -2.53 -10.75 -12.93
N GLY A 79 -2.98 -10.36 -11.75
CA GLY A 79 -3.37 -11.26 -10.66
C GLY A 79 -2.21 -11.79 -9.79
N LEU A 80 -0.97 -11.46 -10.11
CA LEU A 80 0.21 -11.79 -9.30
C LEU A 80 0.28 -10.90 -8.06
N LYS A 81 0.93 -11.43 -7.02
CA LYS A 81 1.10 -10.73 -5.74
C LYS A 81 2.32 -9.81 -5.83
N LYS A 82 2.11 -8.52 -5.60
CA LYS A 82 3.19 -7.56 -5.33
C LYS A 82 3.21 -7.24 -3.84
N THR A 83 4.40 -6.95 -3.32
CA THR A 83 4.57 -6.39 -1.98
C THR A 83 5.36 -5.10 -2.10
N VAL A 84 4.85 -4.02 -1.52
CA VAL A 84 5.52 -2.73 -1.41
C VAL A 84 5.82 -2.50 0.07
N THR A 85 7.06 -2.17 0.40
CA THR A 85 7.44 -1.79 1.76
C THR A 85 7.71 -0.30 1.82
N PHE A 86 6.92 0.40 2.62
CA PHE A 86 7.07 1.82 2.90
C PHE A 86 7.97 1.98 4.13
N LEU A 87 9.05 2.73 3.98
CA LEU A 87 9.91 3.14 5.08
C LEU A 87 9.59 4.60 5.41
N THR A 88 9.14 4.86 6.64
CA THR A 88 8.76 6.21 7.06
C THR A 88 8.93 6.38 8.56
N VAL A 89 9.13 7.62 9.01
CA VAL A 89 9.17 7.97 10.42
C VAL A 89 7.75 8.26 10.89
N LEU A 90 7.34 7.60 11.96
CA LEU A 90 6.05 7.83 12.61
C LEU A 90 6.29 8.22 14.06
N GLU A 91 5.47 9.13 14.57
CA GLU A 91 5.47 9.49 15.99
C GLU A 91 4.76 8.43 16.84
N LYS A 92 4.93 8.48 18.16
CA LYS A 92 4.07 7.71 19.06
C LYS A 92 2.62 8.21 18.93
N GLY A 93 1.69 7.28 18.74
CA GLY A 93 0.26 7.60 18.68
C GLY A 93 -0.49 6.80 17.61
N GLU A 94 -1.69 7.27 17.27
CA GLU A 94 -2.52 6.66 16.24
C GLU A 94 -2.15 7.16 14.85
N HIS A 95 -2.10 6.23 13.90
CA HIS A 95 -1.89 6.49 12.50
C HIS A 95 -2.93 5.76 11.65
N GLU A 96 -3.09 6.23 10.43
CA GLU A 96 -4.06 5.67 9.49
C GLU A 96 -3.35 5.17 8.24
N ILE A 97 -3.68 3.95 7.82
CA ILE A 97 -3.38 3.47 6.46
C ILE A 97 -4.65 3.47 5.64
N ARG A 98 -4.59 4.05 4.45
CA ARG A 98 -5.68 4.07 3.46
C ARG A 98 -5.28 3.28 2.25
N LEU A 99 -6.18 2.40 1.81
CA LEU A 99 -6.09 1.68 0.56
C LEU A 99 -7.15 2.26 -0.37
N ILE A 100 -6.69 2.92 -1.43
CA ILE A 100 -7.57 3.67 -2.32
C ILE A 100 -7.54 2.98 -3.68
N PRO A 101 -8.62 2.25 -4.03
CA PRO A 101 -8.73 1.72 -5.38
C PRO A 101 -8.89 2.88 -6.35
N LYS A 102 -8.33 2.75 -7.55
CA LYS A 102 -8.61 3.69 -8.63
C LYS A 102 -10.10 3.62 -8.91
N ARG A 103 -10.81 4.72 -8.64
CA ARG A 103 -12.25 4.79 -8.81
C ARG A 103 -12.58 4.39 -10.24
N LYS A 104 -13.54 3.50 -10.33
CA LYS A 104 -14.19 3.11 -11.56
C LYS A 104 -15.45 3.94 -11.74
N SER A 105 -15.95 4.05 -12.96
CA SER A 105 -17.37 4.31 -13.23
C SER A 105 -18.25 3.06 -13.02
N THR A 106 -17.72 1.93 -12.52
CA THR A 106 -18.47 0.67 -12.25
C THR A 106 -17.63 -0.26 -11.35
N PRO A 107 -18.09 -0.94 -10.28
CA PRO A 107 -17.23 -1.55 -9.25
C PRO A 107 -16.34 -2.73 -9.71
N ALA A 108 -15.36 -3.14 -8.88
CA ALA A 108 -14.64 -4.45 -8.85
C ALA A 108 -13.11 -4.41 -8.98
N ALA A 109 -12.40 -4.10 -7.88
CA ALA A 109 -11.01 -4.51 -7.69
C ALA A 109 -10.93 -5.74 -6.74
N LEU A 110 -10.04 -6.71 -6.98
CA LEU A 110 -9.84 -8.02 -6.33
C LEU A 110 -8.39 -8.07 -5.82
N SER A 111 -8.18 -7.45 -4.67
CA SER A 111 -7.00 -7.75 -3.86
C SER A 111 -7.21 -9.04 -3.08
N ARG A 112 -6.42 -10.06 -3.42
CA ARG A 112 -6.26 -11.28 -2.63
C ARG A 112 -4.89 -11.26 -1.96
N ASN A 113 -4.91 -11.34 -0.62
CA ASN A 113 -3.76 -11.46 0.29
C ASN A 113 -2.96 -10.18 0.56
N MET A 114 -3.40 -9.41 1.57
CA MET A 114 -2.64 -8.30 2.15
C MET A 114 -2.05 -8.64 3.51
N ARG A 115 -0.75 -8.40 3.66
CA ARG A 115 -0.03 -8.51 4.93
C ARG A 115 0.52 -7.14 5.26
N VAL A 116 -0.01 -6.53 6.33
CA VAL A 116 0.57 -5.33 6.95
C VAL A 116 1.45 -5.77 8.09
N LEU A 117 2.77 -5.71 7.84
CA LEU A 117 3.77 -5.85 8.89
C LEU A 117 4.27 -4.45 9.18
N SER A 118 3.85 -3.88 10.31
CA SER A 118 4.63 -2.86 10.99
C SER A 118 5.65 -3.61 11.86
N ARG A 119 6.94 -3.43 11.59
CA ARG A 119 7.99 -3.84 12.51
C ARG A 119 8.83 -2.61 12.84
N PRO A 120 9.05 -2.28 14.12
CA PRO A 120 10.09 -1.32 14.48
C PRO A 120 11.43 -1.89 14.02
N LEU A 121 12.24 -1.07 13.33
CA LEU A 121 13.57 -1.47 12.85
C LEU A 121 14.62 -1.57 13.97
N GLN A 122 14.21 -1.48 15.24
CA GLN A 122 15.11 -1.42 16.41
C GLN A 122 15.67 -2.78 16.89
N LYS A 123 15.77 -3.81 16.05
CA LYS A 123 16.71 -4.89 16.37
C LYS A 123 18.11 -4.42 15.99
N SER A 124 18.73 -3.72 16.95
CA SER A 124 20.18 -3.60 17.11
C SER A 124 20.86 -4.84 16.53
N LEU A 125 21.62 -4.67 15.44
CA LEU A 125 22.76 -5.55 15.21
C LEU A 125 23.70 -5.26 16.38
N ALA A 126 23.67 -6.12 17.40
CA ALA A 126 24.79 -6.25 18.29
C ALA A 126 25.97 -6.71 17.44
N LEU A 127 26.79 -5.75 17.02
CA LEU A 127 28.08 -6.01 16.40
C LEU A 127 28.98 -6.51 17.52
N THR A 128 28.96 -7.82 17.79
CA THR A 128 29.96 -8.45 18.64
C THR A 128 31.28 -8.35 17.91
N ARG A 129 32.09 -7.35 18.25
CA ARG A 129 33.52 -7.34 17.94
C ARG A 129 34.16 -8.47 18.77
N GLN A 130 34.70 -9.47 18.09
CA GLN A 130 35.79 -10.28 18.62
C GLN A 130 37.11 -9.61 18.30
#